data_AF-Q4JLW6-F1
#
_entry.id   AF-Q4JLW6-F1
#
_cell.length_a   1.000
_cell.length_b   1.000
_cell.length_c   1.000
_cell.angle_alpha   90.00
_cell.angle_beta   90.00
_cell.angle_gamma   90.00
#
_symmetry.space_group_name_H-M   'P 1'
#
loop_
_entity.id
_entity.type
_entity.pdbx_description
1 polymer ?
#
loop_
_entity_poly.entity_id
_entity_poly.type
_entity_poly.pdbx_seq_one_letter_code
_entity_poly.pdbx_strand_id
1 'polypeptide(L)'
;VIMDGDTLKPRKVVSTRGMTVDTQEYHPEPRVAAIVASHYHPDFIINVKETGKVLMVDYSNLNALSVTSIDAERFLHDGGFDPTGRYFLVA
;
A
#
# COMPACT_ATOMS: atom_id res chain seq x y z
N VAL A 1 3.28 -7.09 6.21
CA VAL A 1 4.65 -7.30 6.77
C VAL A 1 5.63 -7.27 5.61
N ILE A 2 6.79 -6.64 5.76
CA ILE A 2 7.91 -6.72 4.81
C ILE A 2 8.89 -7.74 5.36
N MET A 3 9.36 -8.64 4.51
CA MET A 3 10.19 -9.79 4.87
C MET A 3 11.41 -9.87 3.93
N ASP A 4 12.46 -10.53 4.39
CA ASP A 4 13.58 -10.92 3.53
C ASP A 4 13.05 -11.88 2.45
N GLY A 5 13.39 -11.63 1.17
CA GLY A 5 12.80 -12.33 0.02
C GLY A 5 13.22 -13.80 -0.12
N ASP A 6 14.34 -14.18 0.48
CA ASP A 6 14.93 -15.52 0.43
C ASP A 6 14.59 -16.39 1.66
N THR A 7 14.48 -15.77 2.83
CA THR A 7 14.31 -16.46 4.12
C THR A 7 12.95 -16.26 4.76
N LEU A 8 12.14 -15.33 4.26
CA LEU A 8 10.89 -14.88 4.86
C LEU A 8 11.06 -14.29 6.28
N LYS A 9 12.30 -13.97 6.68
CA LYS A 9 12.56 -13.35 7.98
C LYS A 9 11.84 -11.99 8.04
N PRO A 10 11.02 -11.73 9.08
CA PRO A 10 10.29 -10.47 9.18
C PRO A 10 11.25 -9.30 9.43
N ARG A 11 11.06 -8.22 8.67
CA ARG A 11 11.89 -7.01 8.73
C ARG A 11 11.14 -5.79 9.25
N LYS A 12 9.91 -5.61 8.80
CA LYS A 12 9.08 -4.48 9.19
C LYS A 12 7.61 -4.87 9.26
N VAL A 13 6.93 -4.44 10.31
CA VAL A 13 5.48 -4.51 10.45
C VAL A 13 4.97 -3.07 10.56
N VAL A 14 3.95 -2.75 9.77
CA VAL A 14 3.32 -1.42 9.72
C VAL A 14 1.81 -1.62 9.86
N SER A 15 1.19 -0.82 10.72
CA SER A 15 -0.27 -0.82 10.92
C SER A 15 -0.95 -0.05 9.80
N THR A 16 -2.12 -0.51 9.38
CA THR A 16 -3.01 0.17 8.42
C THR A 16 -4.15 0.94 9.07
N ARG A 17 -4.33 0.83 10.39
CA ARG A 17 -5.29 1.65 11.16
C ARG A 17 -5.06 3.14 10.89
N GLY A 18 -6.13 3.88 10.61
CA GLY A 18 -6.01 5.27 10.21
C GLY A 18 -7.36 5.90 9.86
N MET A 19 -7.30 7.02 9.17
CA MET A 19 -8.47 7.85 8.85
C MET A 19 -9.02 7.52 7.47
N THR A 20 -10.34 7.49 7.33
CA THR A 20 -11.00 7.35 6.02
C THR A 20 -10.73 8.55 5.14
N VAL A 21 -10.64 8.33 3.83
CA VAL A 21 -10.34 9.38 2.85
C VAL A 21 -11.44 10.45 2.77
N ASP A 22 -12.69 10.05 2.95
CA ASP A 22 -13.89 10.89 2.82
C ASP A 22 -14.18 11.73 4.07
N THR A 23 -14.58 11.08 5.16
CA THR A 23 -15.07 11.71 6.39
C THR A 23 -13.96 12.03 7.37
N GLN A 24 -12.73 11.55 7.10
CA GLN A 24 -11.61 11.66 8.03
C GLN A 24 -11.97 11.09 9.41
N GLU A 25 -12.70 9.97 9.43
CA GLU A 25 -13.03 9.25 10.65
C GLU A 25 -12.05 8.11 10.88
N TYR A 26 -11.73 7.84 12.14
CA TYR A 26 -10.84 6.74 12.50
C TYR A 26 -11.51 5.39 12.22
N HIS A 27 -10.86 4.56 11.41
CA HIS A 27 -11.29 3.19 11.12
C HIS A 27 -10.36 2.17 11.81
N PRO A 28 -10.87 1.31 12.71
CA PRO A 28 -10.05 0.41 13.53
C PRO A 28 -9.59 -0.87 12.81
N GLU A 29 -10.21 -1.20 11.67
CA GLU A 29 -9.91 -2.41 10.89
C GLU A 29 -9.75 -2.15 9.37
N PRO A 30 -8.81 -1.30 8.92
CA PRO A 30 -8.57 -1.12 7.48
C PRO A 30 -7.76 -2.30 6.94
N ARG A 31 -8.38 -3.14 6.13
CA ARG A 31 -7.79 -4.35 5.55
C ARG A 31 -6.93 -4.01 4.35
N VAL A 32 -5.82 -4.72 4.21
CA VAL A 32 -5.03 -4.72 2.98
C VAL A 32 -5.75 -5.58 1.95
N ALA A 33 -5.99 -5.05 0.76
CA ALA A 33 -6.71 -5.77 -0.30
C ALA A 33 -5.77 -6.32 -1.38
N ALA A 34 -4.99 -5.46 -2.01
CA ALA A 34 -4.01 -5.83 -3.02
C ALA A 34 -2.64 -5.24 -2.69
N ILE A 35 -1.59 -5.96 -3.08
CA ILE A 35 -0.20 -5.54 -3.00
C ILE A 35 0.44 -5.84 -4.36
N VAL A 36 0.98 -4.82 -5.03
CA VAL A 36 1.74 -4.96 -6.28
C VAL A 36 3.09 -4.25 -6.15
N ALA A 37 4.04 -4.56 -7.01
CA ALA A 37 5.37 -3.93 -7.01
C ALA A 37 5.46 -2.92 -8.15
N SER A 38 5.99 -1.72 -7.85
CA SER A 38 6.27 -0.72 -8.88
C SER A 38 7.36 -1.21 -9.83
N HIS A 39 7.22 -0.89 -11.12
CA HIS A 39 8.24 -1.17 -12.14
C HIS A 39 9.22 0.01 -12.33
N TYR A 40 8.97 1.14 -11.65
CA TYR A 40 9.70 2.40 -11.84
C TYR A 40 10.49 2.84 -10.60
N HIS A 41 10.07 2.39 -9.43
CA HIS A 41 10.66 2.75 -8.14
C HIS A 41 10.74 1.50 -7.25
N PRO A 42 11.63 1.46 -6.24
CA PRO A 42 11.70 0.38 -5.27
C PRO A 42 10.54 0.44 -4.26
N ASP A 43 9.30 0.45 -4.77
CA ASP A 43 8.08 0.62 -3.98
C ASP A 43 7.16 -0.61 -4.07
N PHE A 44 6.57 -0.97 -2.93
CA PHE A 44 5.30 -1.70 -2.95
C PHE A 44 4.14 -0.72 -3.02
N ILE A 45 3.14 -1.02 -3.84
CA ILE A 45 1.86 -0.30 -3.92
C ILE A 45 0.81 -1.15 -3.21
N ILE A 46 0.18 -0.59 -2.18
CA ILE A 46 -0.69 -1.31 -1.25
C ILE A 46 -2.06 -0.63 -1.17
N ASN A 47 -3.13 -1.37 -1.48
CA ASN A 47 -4.50 -0.90 -1.29
C ASN A 47 -4.96 -1.12 0.15
N VAL A 48 -5.43 -0.06 0.80
CA VAL A 48 -6.06 -0.10 2.12
C VAL A 48 -7.56 0.16 1.96
N LYS A 49 -8.35 -0.91 2.09
CA LYS A 49 -9.74 -1.00 1.64
C LYS A 49 -10.65 0.03 2.29
N GLU A 50 -10.87 -0.05 3.59
CA GLU A 50 -11.92 0.72 4.26
C GLU A 50 -11.59 2.21 4.35
N THR A 51 -10.30 2.56 4.43
CA THR A 51 -9.83 3.94 4.48
C THR A 51 -9.68 4.59 3.11
N GLY A 52 -9.70 3.81 2.03
CA GLY A 52 -9.58 4.32 0.66
C GLY A 52 -8.24 4.97 0.34
N LYS A 53 -7.16 4.39 0.87
CA LYS A 53 -5.79 4.88 0.68
C LYS A 53 -4.98 3.89 -0.16
N VAL A 54 -4.20 4.40 -1.10
CA VAL A 54 -3.14 3.65 -1.78
C VAL A 54 -1.81 4.07 -1.17
N LEU A 55 -1.07 3.13 -0.61
CA LEU A 55 0.24 3.39 -0.01
C LEU A 55 1.35 2.98 -0.97
N MET A 56 2.26 3.90 -1.30
CA MET A 56 3.53 3.58 -1.95
C MET A 56 4.61 3.50 -0.87
N VAL A 57 5.14 2.30 -0.65
CA VAL A 57 6.09 1.99 0.43
C VAL A 57 7.45 1.69 -0.15
N ASP A 58 8.38 2.64 0.00
CA ASP A 58 9.76 2.52 -0.45
C ASP A 58 10.53 1.54 0.43
N TYR A 59 10.99 0.44 -0.17
CA TYR A 59 11.72 -0.61 0.52
C TYR A 59 13.25 -0.47 0.43
N SER A 60 13.78 0.61 -0.16
CA SER A 60 15.21 0.86 -0.27
C SER A 60 15.91 1.06 1.08
N ASN A 61 15.20 1.59 2.09
CA ASN A 61 15.71 1.77 3.45
C ASN A 61 14.64 1.53 4.53
N LEU A 62 14.59 0.31 5.06
CA LEU A 62 13.61 -0.06 6.09
C LEU A 62 13.84 0.58 7.48
N ASN A 63 15.02 1.16 7.72
CA ASN A 63 15.34 1.89 8.95
C ASN A 63 14.72 3.29 8.94
N ALA A 64 14.67 3.93 7.78
CA ALA A 64 14.05 5.23 7.54
C ALA A 64 12.95 5.09 6.47
N LEU A 65 11.90 4.33 6.83
CA LEU A 65 10.85 3.95 5.90
C LEU A 65 10.10 5.18 5.37
N SER A 66 10.16 5.38 4.05
CA SER A 66 9.37 6.39 3.36
C SER A 66 8.06 5.76 2.87
N VAL A 67 6.94 6.43 3.16
CA VAL A 67 5.61 6.01 2.70
C VAL A 67 4.88 7.21 2.15
N THR A 68 4.46 7.13 0.90
CA THR A 68 3.53 8.09 0.31
C THR A 68 2.12 7.52 0.41
N SER A 69 1.21 8.26 1.04
CA SER A 69 -0.22 7.92 1.11
C SER A 69 -0.97 8.73 0.06
N ILE A 70 -1.63 8.04 -0.86
CA ILE A 70 -2.47 8.65 -1.89
C ILE A 70 -3.92 8.44 -1.50
N ASP A 71 -4.65 9.54 -1.45
CA ASP A 71 -6.08 9.58 -1.21
C ASP A 71 -6.80 9.18 -2.51
N ALA A 72 -7.50 8.04 -2.47
CA ALA A 72 -8.21 7.46 -3.62
C ALA A 72 -9.72 7.43 -3.32
N GLU A 73 -10.33 6.25 -3.33
CA GLU A 73 -11.74 6.04 -3.00
C GLU A 73 -11.87 4.88 -2.01
N ARG A 74 -12.93 4.85 -1.20
CA ARG A 74 -13.19 3.76 -0.26
C ARG A 74 -13.49 2.44 -0.97
N PHE A 75 -13.21 1.37 -0.25
CA PHE A 75 -13.47 -0.01 -0.63
C PHE A 75 -12.57 -0.58 -1.73
N LEU A 76 -11.40 0.03 -1.97
CA LEU A 76 -10.35 -0.48 -2.86
C LEU A 76 -10.19 -2.00 -2.71
N HIS A 77 -10.13 -2.70 -3.82
CA HIS A 77 -9.91 -4.13 -3.87
C HIS A 77 -8.67 -4.45 -4.70
N ASP A 78 -8.87 -5.01 -5.88
CA ASP A 78 -7.86 -5.45 -6.82
C ASP A 78 -7.66 -4.41 -7.94
N GLY A 79 -6.58 -4.60 -8.68
CA GLY A 79 -6.17 -3.71 -9.75
C GLY A 79 -5.04 -4.30 -10.57
N GLY A 80 -4.67 -3.61 -11.64
CA GLY A 80 -3.61 -4.02 -12.53
C GLY A 80 -2.89 -2.81 -13.13
N PHE A 81 -1.65 -3.03 -13.53
CA PHE A 81 -0.95 -2.01 -14.30
C PHE A 81 -1.49 -1.94 -15.73
N ASP A 82 -1.44 -0.74 -16.29
CA ASP A 82 -1.56 -0.54 -17.72
C ASP A 82 -0.41 -1.29 -18.46
N PRO A 83 -0.49 -1.45 -19.80
CA PRO A 83 0.52 -2.18 -20.57
C PRO A 83 1.94 -1.63 -20.45
N THR A 84 2.11 -0.35 -20.09
CA THR A 84 3.44 0.24 -19.86
C THR A 84 4.02 -0.08 -18.48
N GLY A 85 3.20 -0.60 -17.55
CA GLY A 85 3.61 -0.88 -16.18
C GLY A 85 3.65 0.36 -15.29
N ARG A 86 3.15 1.51 -15.75
CA ARG A 86 3.35 2.82 -15.08
C ARG A 86 2.15 3.24 -14.24
N TYR A 87 0.94 2.99 -14.73
CA TYR A 87 -0.29 3.41 -14.09
C TYR A 87 -0.97 2.20 -13.48
N PHE A 88 -1.11 2.22 -12.15
CA PHE A 88 -1.89 1.21 -11.44
C PHE A 88 -3.37 1.62 -11.46
N LEU A 89 -4.19 0.81 -12.13
CA LEU A 89 -5.64 0.98 -12.22
C LEU A 89 -6.30 0.05 -11.20
N VAL A 90 -7.11 0.61 -10.32
CA VAL A 90 -7.70 -0.10 -9.18
C VAL A 90 -9.22 0.10 -9.14
N ALA A 91 -9.94 -0.93 -8.71
CA ALA A 91 -11.38 -0.93 -8.46
C ALA A 91 -11.71 -0.82 -6.97
#